data_AF-A7T2H7-F1
#
_entry.id   AF-A7T2H7-F1
#
_cell.length_a   1.000
_cell.length_b   1.000
_cell.length_c   1.000
_cell.angle_alpha   90.00
_cell.angle_beta   90.00
_cell.angle_gamma   90.00
#
_symmetry.space_group_name_H-M   'P 1'
#
loop_
_entity.id
_entity.type
_entity.pdbx_description
1 polymer ?
#
loop_
_entity_poly.entity_id
_entity_poly.type
_entity_poly.pdbx_seq_one_letter_code
_entity_poly.pdbx_strand_id
1 'polypeptide(L)' 'KHEIKKILVANRGEIAIRVFRAATEAGIRTVAIYSEQDANHMHRQKADEAYLVGKGMPPVAAYLNIPEII' A
#
# COMPACT_ATOMS: atom_id res chain seq x y z
N LYS A 1 3.03 12.30 22.78
CA LYS A 1 2.87 11.12 21.90
C LYS A 1 2.50 11.61 20.52
N HIS A 2 3.19 11.19 19.46
CA HIS A 2 2.79 11.53 18.09
C HIS A 2 1.59 10.67 17.70
N GLU A 3 0.57 11.31 17.16
CA GLU A 3 -0.64 10.67 16.66
C GLU A 3 -0.47 10.34 15.17
N ILE A 4 -0.68 9.08 14.80
CA ILE A 4 -0.62 8.63 13.40
C ILE A 4 -1.99 8.84 12.78
N LYS A 5 -2.09 9.73 11.79
CA LYS A 5 -3.35 10.05 11.10
C LYS A 5 -3.52 9.31 9.76
N LYS A 6 -2.40 8.92 9.14
CA LYS A 6 -2.35 8.22 7.86
C LYS A 6 -1.16 7.25 7.85
N ILE A 7 -1.32 6.08 7.23
CA ILE A 7 -0.28 5.06 7.08
C ILE A 7 -0.22 4.53 5.65
N LEU A 8 0.99 4.41 5.11
CA LEU A 8 1.27 3.70 3.86
C LEU A 8 1.76 2.29 4.19
N VAL A 9 1.22 1.29 3.49
CA VAL A 9 1.69 -0.10 3.64
C VAL A 9 2.54 -0.49 2.44
N ALA A 10 3.85 -0.56 2.66
CA ALA A 10 4.85 -0.95 1.65
C ALA A 10 4.85 -2.47 1.44
N ASN A 11 3.70 -3.02 1.04
CA ASN A 11 3.48 -4.44 0.82
C ASN A 11 2.26 -4.66 -0.11
N ARG A 12 1.96 -5.92 -0.42
CA ARG A 12 0.86 -6.36 -1.29
C ARG A 12 0.04 -7.48 -0.63
N GLY A 13 -1.05 -7.88 -1.28
CA GLY A 13 -1.76 -9.11 -0.92
C GLY A 13 -2.45 -9.06 0.45
N GLU A 14 -2.52 -10.20 1.14
CA GLU A 14 -3.31 -10.36 2.35
C GLU A 14 -2.75 -9.56 3.54
N ILE A 15 -1.43 -9.43 3.64
CA ILE A 15 -0.80 -8.69 4.73
C ILE A 15 -1.10 -7.19 4.64
N ALA A 16 -1.15 -6.63 3.43
CA ALA A 16 -1.57 -5.24 3.23
C ALA A 16 -3.02 -5.03 3.70
N ILE A 17 -3.92 -5.94 3.31
CA ILE A 17 -5.33 -5.92 3.75
C ILE A 17 -5.44 -6.05 5.28
N ARG A 18 -4.64 -6.91 5.90
CA ARG A 18 -4.62 -7.10 7.35
C ARG A 18 -4.25 -5.83 8.10
N VAL A 19 -3.27 -5.07 7.59
CA VAL A 19 -2.84 -3.79 8.16
C VAL A 19 -3.89 -2.72 7.92
N PHE A 20 -4.48 -2.64 6.72
CA PHE A 20 -5.54 -1.67 6.44
C PHE A 20 -6.73 -1.83 7.39
N ARG A 21 -7.17 -3.07 7.64
CA ARG A 21 -8.25 -3.34 8.61
C ARG A 21 -7.94 -2.81 10.01
N ALA A 22 -6.73 -3.07 10.52
CA ALA A 22 -6.31 -2.57 11.84
C ALA A 22 -6.23 -1.04 11.88
N ALA A 23 -5.72 -0.42 10.81
CA ALA A 23 -5.64 1.04 10.69
C ALA A 23 -7.03 1.67 10.66
N THR A 24 -7.96 1.12 9.87
CA THR A 24 -9.35 1.57 9.80
C THR A 24 -10.07 1.45 11.15
N GLU A 25 -9.90 0.31 11.86
CA GLU A 25 -10.44 0.11 13.21
C GLU A 25 -9.89 1.15 14.21
N ALA A 26 -8.67 1.65 13.99
CA ALA A 26 -8.05 2.70 14.79
C ALA A 26 -8.34 4.14 14.29
N GLY A 27 -9.17 4.31 13.25
CA GLY A 27 -9.48 5.62 12.67
C GLY A 27 -8.34 6.25 11.85
N ILE A 28 -7.37 5.44 11.40
CA ILE A 28 -6.20 5.88 10.64
C ILE A 28 -6.46 5.69 9.14
N ARG A 29 -6.15 6.73 8.35
CA ARG A 29 -6.27 6.68 6.88
C ARG A 29 -5.21 5.77 6.26
N THR A 30 -5.54 5.08 5.19
CA THR A 30 -4.71 4.02 4.60
C THR A 30 -4.28 4.33 3.17
N VAL A 31 -3.02 4.04 2.86
CA VAL A 31 -2.44 4.19 1.52
C VAL A 31 -1.83 2.86 1.07
N ALA A 32 -2.25 2.38 -0.10
CA ALA A 32 -1.67 1.22 -0.76
C ALA A 32 -0.66 1.64 -1.85
N ILE A 33 0.34 0.80 -2.06
CA ILE A 33 1.15 0.80 -3.28
C ILE A 33 0.84 -0.46 -4.09
N TYR A 34 0.96 -0.40 -5.41
CA TYR A 34 0.80 -1.56 -6.28
C TYR A 34 1.71 -1.46 -7.51
N SER A 35 2.13 -2.61 -8.05
CA SER A 35 2.79 -2.67 -9.37
C SER A 35 1.74 -2.75 -10.49
N GLU A 36 2.15 -2.55 -11.76
CA GLU A 36 1.24 -2.64 -12.90
C GLU A 36 0.50 -4.00 -12.97
N GLN A 37 1.18 -5.08 -12.60
CA GLN A 37 0.63 -6.44 -12.58
C GLN A 37 -0.39 -6.64 -11.43
N ASP A 38 -0.29 -5.83 -10.38
CA ASP A 38 -1.20 -5.85 -9.23
C ASP A 38 -2.33 -4.80 -9.34
N ALA A 39 -2.50 -4.16 -10.50
CA ALA A 39 -3.52 -3.13 -10.70
C ALA A 39 -4.95 -3.61 -10.33
N ASN A 40 -5.24 -4.90 -10.48
CA ASN A 40 -6.56 -5.47 -10.16
C ASN A 40 -6.60 -6.23 -8.83
N HIS A 41 -5.53 -6.21 -8.03
CA HIS A 41 -5.47 -6.93 -6.77
C HIS A 41 -6.34 -6.29 -5.67
N MET A 42 -6.86 -7.12 -4.77
CA MET A 42 -7.80 -6.68 -3.72
C MET A 42 -7.21 -5.65 -2.76
N HIS A 43 -5.91 -5.70 -2.44
CA HIS A 43 -5.33 -4.78 -1.46
C HIS A 43 -5.41 -3.32 -1.91
N ARG A 44 -5.26 -3.08 -3.22
CA ARG A 44 -5.46 -1.75 -3.83
C ARG A 44 -6.85 -1.19 -3.54
N GLN A 45 -7.89 -2.02 -3.62
CA GLN A 45 -9.29 -1.61 -3.43
C GLN A 45 -9.69 -1.48 -1.94
N LYS A 46 -8.83 -1.96 -1.02
CA LYS A 46 -9.12 -1.96 0.42
C LYS A 46 -8.49 -0.78 1.17
N ALA A 47 -7.66 0.01 0.52
CA ALA A 47 -7.10 1.25 1.06
C ALA A 47 -7.92 2.47 0.63
N ASP A 48 -7.81 3.58 1.37
CA ASP A 48 -8.46 4.85 1.01
C ASP A 48 -7.83 5.49 -0.24
N GLU A 49 -6.52 5.32 -0.39
CA GLU A 49 -5.71 5.83 -1.50
C GLU A 49 -4.81 4.70 -2.03
N ALA A 50 -4.52 4.72 -3.33
CA ALA A 50 -3.61 3.74 -3.93
C ALA A 50 -2.79 4.34 -5.09
N TYR A 51 -1.48 4.08 -5.07
CA TYR A 51 -0.55 4.63 -6.06
C TYR A 51 0.24 3.52 -6.76
N LEU A 52 0.41 3.68 -8.07
CA LEU A 52 1.29 2.83 -8.86
C LEU A 52 2.74 3.14 -8.46
N VAL A 53 3.52 2.10 -8.20
CA VAL A 53 4.98 2.18 -7.99
C VAL A 53 5.71 1.29 -8.98
N GLY A 54 6.96 1.65 -9.29
CA GLY A 54 7.85 0.88 -10.16
C GLY A 54 7.28 0.75 -11.57
N LYS A 55 6.76 1.84 -12.13
CA LYS A 55 6.21 1.84 -13.50
C LYS A 55 7.23 1.28 -14.50
N GLY A 56 6.83 0.26 -15.27
CA GLY A 56 7.71 -0.43 -16.20
C GLY A 56 8.73 -1.39 -15.57
N MET A 57 8.73 -1.57 -14.24
CA MET A 57 9.59 -2.52 -13.54
C MET A 57 8.92 -3.90 -13.41
N PRO A 58 9.71 -4.98 -13.26
CA PRO A 58 9.19 -6.25 -12.78
C PRO A 58 8.49 -6.09 -11.43
N PRO A 59 7.42 -6.87 -11.15
CA PRO A 59 6.57 -6.68 -9.98
C PRO A 59 7.35 -6.70 -8.65
N VAL A 60 8.31 -7.62 -8.50
CA VAL A 60 9.15 -7.69 -7.28
C VAL A 60 10.02 -6.44 -7.13
N ALA A 61 10.62 -5.97 -8.21
CA ALA A 61 11.47 -4.78 -8.19
C ALA A 61 10.67 -3.51 -7.86
N ALA A 62 9.42 -3.42 -8.31
CA ALA A 62 8.53 -2.30 -7.99
C ALA A 62 8.31 -2.14 -6.47
N TYR A 63 8.08 -3.24 -5.74
CA TYR A 63 7.93 -3.21 -4.27
C TYR A 63 9.25 -3.00 -3.51
N LEU A 64 10.39 -3.11 -4.19
CA LEU A 64 11.72 -2.87 -3.63
C LEU A 64 12.28 -1.49 -4.02
N ASN A 65 11.52 -0.66 -4.75
CA ASN A 65 11.94 0.67 -5.17
C ASN A 65 11.80 1.69 -4.02
N ILE A 66 12.79 1.72 -3.12
CA ILE A 66 12.78 2.58 -1.92
C ILE A 66 12.52 4.07 -2.25
N PRO A 67 13.24 4.70 -3.21
CA PRO A 67 13.02 6.12 -3.53
C PRO A 67 11.61 6.48 -4.00
N GLU A 68 10.87 5.55 -4.60
CA GLU A 68 9.50 5.81 -5.09
C GLU A 68 8.44 5.54 -4.01
N ILE A 69 8.78 4.74 -2.98
CA ILE A 69 7.89 4.44 -1.85
C ILE A 69 7.92 5.55 -0.79
N ILE A 70 9.05 6.26 -0.65
CA ILE A 70 9.25 7.39 0.28
C ILE A 70 8.67 8.68 -0.31
#